data_AF-A0A183D9A1-F1
#
_entry.id   AF-A0A183D9A1-F1
#
_cell.length_a   1.000
_cell.length_b   1.000
_cell.length_c   1.000
_cell.angle_alpha   90.00
_cell.angle_beta   90.00
_cell.angle_gamma   90.00
#
_symmetry.space_group_name_H-M   'P 1'
#
loop_
_entity.id
_entity.type
_entity.pdbx_description
1 polymer ?
#
loop_
_entity_poly.entity_id
_entity_poly.type
_entity_poly.pdbx_seq_one_letter_code
_entity_poly.pdbx_strand_id
1 'polypeptide(L)'
;MIFTTEELWYLADTLVSSGCQVVDRFPQMILIGFAEAVITVQSFTECFENCLNSRQLYAMNCTSVMFFYEENVHNCILNSENRRTQKKLFVEENKDIVDYFEMNCSLTNQNKEVKYEQPLKS
;
A
#
# COMPACT_ATOMS: atom_id res chain seq x y z
N MET A 1 -11.95 14.67 2.14
CA MET A 1 -12.67 13.60 1.41
C MET A 1 -12.67 12.38 2.32
N ILE A 2 -13.86 11.90 2.72
CA ILE A 2 -14.02 10.79 3.69
C ILE A 2 -14.31 9.54 2.87
N PHE A 3 -13.43 8.54 2.92
CA PHE A 3 -13.65 7.24 2.27
C PHE A 3 -14.97 6.64 2.71
N THR A 4 -15.66 5.94 1.80
CA THR A 4 -16.89 5.25 2.17
C THR A 4 -16.58 4.08 3.12
N THR A 5 -17.54 3.71 3.96
CA THR A 5 -17.38 2.59 4.90
C THR A 5 -17.14 1.25 4.21
N GLU A 6 -17.61 1.10 2.97
CA GLU A 6 -17.42 -0.10 2.15
C GLU A 6 -16.00 -0.20 1.60
N GLU A 7 -15.42 0.90 1.12
CA GLU A 7 -14.03 0.94 0.65
C GLU A 7 -13.04 0.64 1.78
N LEU A 8 -13.31 1.17 2.98
CA LEU A 8 -12.49 0.91 4.16
C LEU A 8 -12.53 -0.56 4.59
N TRP A 9 -13.69 -1.22 4.48
CA TRP A 9 -13.84 -2.64 4.80
C TRP A 9 -13.12 -3.54 3.79
N TYR A 10 -13.29 -3.28 2.50
CA TYR A 10 -12.63 -4.05 1.45
C TYR A 10 -11.11 -3.99 1.57
N LEU A 11 -10.57 -2.80 1.84
CA LEU A 11 -9.14 -2.62 2.09
C LEU A 11 -8.66 -3.37 3.32
N ALA A 12 -9.43 -3.32 4.42
CA ALA A 12 -9.08 -4.05 5.63
C ALA A 12 -9.02 -5.57 5.36
N ASP A 13 -9.97 -6.12 4.62
CA ASP A 13 -9.98 -7.55 4.26
C ASP A 13 -8.80 -7.94 3.36
N THR A 14 -8.49 -7.13 2.34
CA THR A 14 -7.35 -7.35 1.44
C THR A 14 -6.01 -7.28 2.18
N LEU A 15 -5.86 -6.32 3.09
CA LEU A 15 -4.68 -6.20 3.95
C LEU A 15 -4.53 -7.41 4.89
N VAL A 16 -5.60 -7.79 5.60
CA VAL A 16 -5.60 -8.95 6.51
C VAL A 16 -5.26 -10.25 5.77
N SER A 17 -5.84 -10.46 4.58
CA SER A 17 -5.58 -11.63 3.75
C SER A 17 -4.13 -11.73 3.28
N SER A 18 -3.51 -10.59 2.93
CA SER A 18 -2.12 -10.51 2.47
C SER A 18 -1.08 -10.57 3.60
N GLY A 19 -1.51 -10.60 4.87
CA GLY A 19 -0.61 -10.54 6.03
C GLY A 19 0.05 -9.16 6.22
N CYS A 20 -0.49 -8.15 5.55
CA CYS A 20 -0.01 -6.78 5.58
C CYS A 20 -0.98 -5.88 6.34
N GLN A 21 -0.47 -4.84 6.96
CA GLN A 21 -1.29 -3.83 7.61
C GLN A 21 -0.76 -2.45 7.26
N VAL A 22 -1.68 -1.52 6.99
CA VAL A 22 -1.37 -0.09 7.02
C VAL A 22 -1.24 0.29 8.47
N VAL A 23 -0.04 0.74 8.85
CA VAL A 23 0.28 0.96 10.27
C VAL A 23 0.07 2.42 10.63
N ASP A 24 0.49 3.33 9.76
CA ASP A 24 0.47 4.76 10.02
C ASP A 24 0.05 5.52 8.75
N ARG A 25 -0.81 6.53 8.90
CA ARG A 25 -1.17 7.50 7.85
C ARG A 25 -0.65 8.88 8.24
N PHE A 26 -0.02 9.56 7.29
CA PHE A 26 0.50 10.91 7.46
C PHE A 26 -0.01 11.80 6.32
N PRO A 27 -1.06 12.60 6.57
CA PRO A 27 -1.55 13.56 5.60
C PRO A 27 -0.53 14.66 5.31
N GLN A 28 -0.49 15.17 4.08
CA GLN A 28 0.40 16.25 3.63
C GLN A 28 1.89 15.98 3.90
N MET A 29 2.30 14.71 3.79
CA MET A 29 3.69 14.31 3.92
C MET A 29 4.13 13.51 2.70
N ILE A 30 5.41 13.62 2.34
CA ILE A 30 6.03 12.87 1.25
C ILE A 30 7.40 12.31 1.67
N LEU A 31 7.85 11.27 0.97
CA LEU A 31 9.20 10.73 1.08
C LEU A 31 9.97 10.98 -0.22
N ILE A 32 11.09 11.68 -0.12
CA ILE A 32 11.91 12.06 -1.29
C ILE A 32 12.93 10.97 -1.62
N GLY A 33 12.97 10.53 -2.89
CA GLY A 33 14.10 9.82 -3.48
C GLY A 33 14.08 8.29 -3.45
N PHE A 34 13.02 7.67 -2.95
CA PHE A 34 12.91 6.19 -2.82
C PHE A 34 11.73 5.59 -3.59
N ALA A 35 11.21 6.34 -4.57
CA ALA A 35 10.19 5.85 -5.48
C ALA A 35 10.80 4.79 -6.39
N GLU A 36 10.32 3.55 -6.29
CA GLU A 36 10.70 2.46 -7.20
C GLU A 36 9.72 2.36 -8.36
N ALA A 37 8.45 2.69 -8.11
CA ALA A 37 7.40 2.68 -9.13
C ALA A 37 6.49 3.90 -8.97
N VAL A 38 6.13 4.49 -10.10
CA VAL A 38 5.18 5.61 -10.19
C VAL A 38 4.12 5.23 -11.22
N ILE A 39 2.93 4.93 -10.75
CA ILE A 39 1.85 4.35 -11.56
C ILE A 39 0.60 5.23 -11.53
N THR A 40 -0.24 5.04 -12.54
CA THR A 40 -1.56 5.68 -12.60
C THR A 40 -2.60 4.66 -12.16
N VAL A 41 -3.40 5.03 -11.16
CA VAL A 41 -4.47 4.20 -10.62
C VAL A 41 -5.75 5.02 -10.48
N GLN A 42 -6.90 4.36 -10.48
CA GLN A 42 -8.20 5.03 -10.41
C GLN A 42 -8.64 5.26 -8.96
N SER A 43 -8.02 4.57 -8.00
CA SER A 43 -8.37 4.66 -6.58
C SER A 43 -7.16 4.50 -5.69
N PHE A 44 -7.26 5.05 -4.47
CA PHE A 44 -6.25 4.82 -3.44
C PHE A 44 -6.14 3.32 -3.09
N THR A 45 -7.25 2.58 -3.13
CA THR A 45 -7.28 1.13 -2.90
C THR A 45 -6.37 0.37 -3.85
N GLU A 46 -6.49 0.66 -5.14
CA GLU A 46 -5.66 0.06 -6.19
C GLU A 46 -4.17 0.40 -5.97
N CYS A 47 -3.86 1.57 -5.43
CA CYS A 47 -2.48 1.93 -5.05
C CYS A 47 -1.91 0.99 -3.98
N PHE A 48 -2.71 0.68 -2.95
CA PHE A 48 -2.33 -0.28 -1.91
C PHE A 48 -2.16 -1.69 -2.47
N GLU A 49 -3.06 -2.16 -3.32
CA GLU A 49 -2.95 -3.47 -3.95
C GLU A 49 -1.67 -3.62 -4.79
N ASN A 50 -1.29 -2.55 -5.49
CA ASN A 50 -0.01 -2.51 -6.21
C ASN A 50 1.19 -2.56 -5.28
N CYS A 51 1.13 -1.91 -4.12
CA CYS A 51 2.17 -2.00 -3.09
C CYS A 51 2.24 -3.42 -2.50
N LEU A 52 1.10 -4.05 -2.20
CA LEU A 52 1.03 -5.43 -1.68
C LEU A 52 1.64 -6.45 -2.65
N ASN A 53 1.35 -6.28 -3.94
CA ASN A 53 1.84 -7.18 -5.00
C ASN A 53 3.18 -6.72 -5.60
N SER A 54 3.82 -5.71 -5.00
CA SER A 54 5.01 -5.06 -5.55
C SER A 54 6.18 -6.00 -5.80
N ARG A 55 6.34 -7.05 -4.99
CA ARG A 55 7.38 -8.05 -5.19
C ARG A 55 7.22 -8.80 -6.51
N GLN A 56 5.98 -9.06 -6.92
CA GLN A 56 5.67 -9.75 -8.17
C GLN A 56 5.63 -8.78 -9.35
N LEU A 57 5.05 -7.59 -9.16
CA LEU A 57 4.83 -6.61 -10.24
C LEU A 57 6.07 -5.78 -10.57
N TYR A 58 6.88 -5.45 -9.56
CA TYR A 58 7.96 -4.47 -9.65
C TYR A 58 9.31 -4.98 -9.11
N ALA A 59 9.38 -6.26 -8.70
CA ALA A 59 10.58 -6.88 -8.12
C ALA A 59 11.16 -6.12 -6.90
N MET A 60 10.30 -5.43 -6.13
CA MET A 60 10.68 -4.68 -4.93
C MET A 60 9.74 -4.98 -3.76
N ASN A 61 10.17 -4.69 -2.53
CA ASN A 61 9.30 -4.78 -1.36
C ASN A 61 8.83 -3.38 -1.00
N CYS A 62 7.58 -3.06 -1.33
CA CYS A 62 7.01 -1.76 -1.02
C CYS A 62 6.77 -1.65 0.50
N THR A 63 7.29 -0.59 1.12
CA THR A 63 7.14 -0.33 2.56
C THR A 63 6.40 0.98 2.86
N SER A 64 6.23 1.85 1.87
CA SER A 64 5.37 3.02 1.98
C SER A 64 4.80 3.47 0.64
N VAL A 65 3.66 4.15 0.71
CA VAL A 65 2.88 4.61 -0.45
C VAL A 65 2.61 6.11 -0.31
N MET A 66 2.69 6.84 -1.43
CA MET A 66 2.13 8.19 -1.53
C MET A 66 1.03 8.19 -2.58
N PHE A 67 -0.12 8.78 -2.23
CA PHE A 67 -1.26 8.90 -3.13
C PHE A 67 -1.67 10.37 -3.27
N PHE A 68 -1.58 10.89 -4.49
CA PHE A 68 -1.92 12.27 -4.87
C PHE A 68 -3.35 12.33 -5.40
N TYR A 69 -4.24 12.99 -4.66
CA TYR A 69 -5.69 12.91 -4.92
C TYR A 69 -6.14 13.73 -6.13
N GLU A 70 -5.44 14.82 -6.44
CA GLU A 70 -5.82 15.74 -7.52
C GLU A 70 -5.16 15.38 -8.86
N GLU A 71 -4.18 14.46 -8.83
CA GLU A 71 -3.48 14.00 -10.02
C GLU A 71 -4.25 12.84 -10.68
N ASN A 72 -4.46 12.96 -11.99
CA ASN A 72 -5.14 11.94 -12.80
C ASN A 72 -4.17 10.92 -13.41
N VAL A 73 -2.87 11.21 -13.40
CA VAL A 73 -1.80 10.35 -13.92
C VAL A 73 -0.66 10.34 -12.92
N HIS A 74 0.06 9.21 -12.82
CA HIS A 74 1.22 9.07 -11.92
C HIS A 74 0.92 9.43 -10.46
N ASN A 75 -0.32 9.20 -10.05
CA ASN A 75 -0.87 9.60 -8.75
C ASN A 75 -0.56 8.62 -7.62
N CYS A 76 0.04 7.47 -7.91
CA CYS A 76 0.42 6.46 -6.94
C CYS A 76 1.92 6.19 -7.00
N ILE A 77 2.63 6.48 -5.92
CA ILE A 77 4.07 6.29 -5.81
C ILE A 77 4.35 5.24 -4.75
N LEU A 78 5.07 4.19 -5.17
CA LEU A 78 5.44 3.06 -4.33
C LEU A 78 6.90 3.16 -3.94
N ASN A 79 7.20 3.12 -2.65
CA ASN A 79 8.55 3.28 -2.14
C ASN A 79 9.07 2.00 -1.48
N SER A 80 10.35 1.70 -1.72
CA SER A 80 11.06 0.61 -1.04
C SER A 80 11.41 0.96 0.42
N GLU A 81 11.48 2.24 0.74
CA GLU A 81 11.85 2.77 2.06
C GLU A 81 10.68 3.51 2.75
N ASN A 82 10.87 3.87 4.02
CA ASN A 82 9.86 4.56 4.82
C ASN A 82 10.46 5.65 5.73
N ARG A 83 9.63 6.38 6.47
CA ARG A 83 10.06 7.50 7.30
C ARG A 83 11.03 7.09 8.41
N ARG A 84 10.97 5.83 8.85
CA ARG A 84 11.77 5.34 9.99
C ARG A 84 13.22 5.14 9.55
N THR A 85 13.42 4.64 8.34
CA THR A 85 14.74 4.48 7.72
C THR A 85 15.25 5.79 7.12
N GLN A 86 14.37 6.65 6.60
CA GLN A 86 14.74 7.85 5.83
C GLN A 86 14.20 9.16 6.43
N LYS A 87 14.35 9.33 7.75
CA LYS A 87 13.77 10.46 8.53
C LYS A 87 14.04 11.86 7.95
N LYS A 88 15.23 12.09 7.39
CA LYS A 88 15.63 13.41 6.88
C LYS A 88 14.95 13.78 5.55
N LEU A 89 14.42 12.79 4.85
CA LEU A 89 13.81 12.92 3.53
C LEU A 89 12.29 12.78 3.58
N PHE A 90 11.74 12.61 4.79
CA PHE A 90 10.32 12.66 5.07
C PHE A 90 9.93 14.10 5.43
N VAL A 91 9.19 14.75 4.55
CA VAL A 91 8.94 16.20 4.62
C VAL A 91 7.47 16.52 4.34
N GLU A 92 7.06 17.73 4.71
CA GLU A 92 5.72 18.25 4.42
C GLU A 92 5.58 18.59 2.93
N GLU A 93 4.41 18.26 2.37
CA GLU A 93 3.95 18.73 1.06
C GLU A 93 2.89 19.81 1.26
N ASN A 94 3.06 20.95 0.61
CA ASN A 94 2.28 22.17 0.84
C ASN A 94 1.49 22.63 -0.38
N LYS A 95 1.65 21.98 -1.53
CA LYS A 95 0.98 22.34 -2.78
C LYS A 95 -0.09 21.34 -3.14
N ASP A 96 0.30 20.06 -3.22
CA ASP A 96 -0.58 19.01 -3.70
C ASP A 96 -1.28 18.31 -2.53
N ILE A 97 -2.51 17.83 -2.76
CA ILE A 97 -3.23 17.03 -1.78
C ILE A 97 -2.71 15.60 -1.84
N VAL A 98 -1.95 15.21 -0.82
CA VAL A 98 -1.27 13.91 -0.75
C VAL A 98 -1.42 13.27 0.62
N ASP A 99 -1.58 11.96 0.63
CA ASP A 99 -1.39 11.15 1.82
C ASP A 99 -0.19 10.22 1.64
N TYR A 100 0.65 10.14 2.67
CA TYR A 100 1.68 9.12 2.81
C TYR A 100 1.22 8.05 3.81
N PHE A 101 1.48 6.78 3.48
CA PHE A 101 1.11 5.63 4.29
C PHE A 101 2.30 4.70 4.51
N GLU A 102 2.47 4.21 5.74
CA GLU A 102 3.42 3.13 6.05
C GLU A 102 2.73 1.78 6.02
N MET A 103 3.37 0.82 5.35
CA MET A 103 2.91 -0.55 5.25
C MET A 103 3.86 -1.49 5.98
N ASN A 104 3.29 -2.40 6.76
CA ASN A 104 4.04 -3.46 7.40
C ASN A 104 3.46 -4.81 7.00
N CYS A 105 4.23 -5.56 6.24
CA CYS A 105 3.91 -6.91 5.82
C CYS A 105 4.66 -7.91 6.70
N SER A 106 3.94 -8.59 7.59
CA SER A 106 4.52 -9.71 8.34
C SER A 106 4.62 -10.91 7.40
N LEU A 107 5.84 -11.41 7.17
CA LEU A 107 6.10 -12.59 6.32
C LEU A 107 5.47 -13.90 6.84
N THR A 108 4.75 -13.88 7.97
CA THR A 108 4.29 -15.07 8.70
C THR A 108 3.06 -15.77 8.09
N ASN A 109 2.45 -15.27 7.01
CA ASN A 109 1.26 -15.89 6.39
C ASN A 109 1.44 -16.35 4.95
N GLN A 110 2.66 -16.64 4.49
CA GLN A 110 2.89 -17.26 3.17
C GLN A 110 2.74 -18.80 3.18
N ASN A 111 2.29 -19.41 4.29
CA ASN A 111 2.08 -20.86 4.43
C ASN A 111 0.64 -21.24 4.82
N LYS A 112 -0.38 -20.71 4.13
CA LYS A 112 -1.67 -21.41 4.06
C LYS A 112 -1.72 -22.16 2.75
N GLU A 113 -1.18 -23.38 2.76
CA GLU A 113 -1.66 -24.41 1.83
C GLU A 113 -3.19 -24.42 1.92
N VAL A 114 -3.87 -23.98 0.87
CA VAL A 114 -5.29 -24.24 0.70
C VAL A 114 -5.40 -25.75 0.48
N LYS A 115 -5.54 -26.51 1.56
CA LYS A 115 -5.98 -27.90 1.48
C LYS A 115 -7.45 -27.88 1.05
N TYR A 116 -7.69 -28.15 -0.22
CA TYR A 116 -9.02 -28.59 -0.66
C TYR A 116 -9.29 -29.93 0.01
N GLU A 117 -10.05 -29.93 1.11
CA GLU A 117 -10.67 -31.15 1.61
C GLU A 117 -11.70 -31.60 0.56
N GLN A 118 -11.38 -32.70 -0.12
CA GLN A 118 -12.36 -33.44 -0.93
C GLN A 118 -13.43 -33.99 0.03
N PRO A 119 -14.73 -33.80 -0.23
CA PRO A 119 -15.75 -34.48 0.57
C PRO A 119 -15.66 -35.98 0.33
N LEU A 120 -15.45 -36.74 1.42
CA LEU A 120 -15.68 -38.18 1.46
C LEU A 120 -17.11 -38.44 0.97
N LYS A 121 -17.25 -39.11 -0.17
CA LYS A 121 -18.51 -39.78 -0.54
C LYS A 121 -18.54 -41.12 0.19
N SER A 122 -19.54 -41.31 1.06
CA SER A 122 -20.01 -42.63 1.49
C SER A 122 -21.00 -43.17 0.45
#